data_AF-A0AAU7A3T9-F1
#
_entry.id   AF-A0AAU7A3T9-F1
#
_cell.length_a   1.000
_cell.length_b   1.000
_cell.length_c   1.000
_cell.angle_alpha   90.00
_cell.angle_beta   90.00
_cell.angle_gamma   90.00
#
_symmetry.space_group_name_H-M   'P 1'
#
loop_
_entity.id
_entity.type
_entity.pdbx_description
1 polymer ?
#
loop_
_entity_poly.entity_id
_entity_poly.type
_entity_poly.pdbx_seq_one_letter_code
_entity_poly.pdbx_strand_id
1 'polypeptide(L)'
;MRIIWLILGLIALGLGCLGVVLPLLPTVPFILLAAFCFAKSSNRLHGWLLTHPIFGKMIQDWRQSGAISTKAKKMATISIALVFAISMITGVKPLILTIQAAVLGCVLVFIWTRPAA
;
A
#
# COMPACT_ATOMS: atom_id res chain seq x y z
N MET A 1 5.30 -8.94 -26.80
CA MET A 1 5.37 -8.91 -25.32
C MET A 1 5.65 -7.54 -24.72
N ARG A 2 6.60 -6.73 -25.23
CA ARG A 2 6.92 -5.39 -24.66
C ARG A 2 5.75 -4.41 -24.60
N ILE A 3 4.86 -4.44 -25.61
CA ILE A 3 3.67 -3.55 -25.68
C ILE A 3 2.66 -3.85 -24.57
N ILE A 4 2.44 -5.12 -24.22
CA ILE A 4 1.49 -5.52 -23.16
C ILE A 4 1.96 -4.95 -21.81
N TRP A 5 3.25 -5.13 -21.51
CA TRP A 5 3.87 -4.56 -20.31
C TRP A 5 3.82 -3.02 -20.31
N LEU A 6 3.92 -2.37 -21.48
CA LEU A 6 3.81 -0.92 -21.59
C LEU A 6 2.39 -0.45 -21.25
N ILE A 7 1.36 -1.07 -21.86
CA ILE A 7 -0.04 -0.73 -21.62
C ILE A 7 -0.41 -0.96 -20.15
N LEU A 8 -0.04 -2.12 -19.58
CA LEU A 8 -0.26 -2.41 -18.16
C LEU A 8 0.44 -1.40 -17.25
N GLY A 9 1.67 -1.01 -17.59
CA GLY A 9 2.41 0.01 -16.84
C GLY A 9 1.72 1.38 -16.88
N LEU A 10 1.18 1.79 -18.03
CA LEU A 10 0.43 3.04 -18.16
C LEU A 10 -0.89 3.01 -17.38
N ILE A 11 -1.63 1.90 -17.43
CA ILE A 11 -2.87 1.74 -16.65
C ILE A 11 -2.58 1.82 -15.16
N ALA A 12 -1.56 1.09 -14.69
CA ALA A 12 -1.15 1.10 -13.29
C ALA A 12 -0.67 2.50 -12.85
N LEU A 13 0.08 3.20 -13.70
CA LEU A 13 0.50 4.58 -13.43
C LEU A 13 -0.71 5.52 -13.33
N GLY A 14 -1.68 5.39 -14.23
CA GLY A 14 -2.92 6.16 -14.20
C GLY A 14 -3.72 5.93 -12.92
N LEU A 15 -3.88 4.68 -12.48
CA LEU A 15 -4.52 4.34 -11.21
C LEU A 15 -3.74 4.88 -10.00
N GLY A 16 -2.41 4.84 -10.05
CA GLY A 16 -1.54 5.45 -9.04
C GLY A 16 -1.72 6.96 -8.95
N CYS A 17 -1.79 7.66 -10.09
CA CYS A 17 -2.12 9.09 -10.14
C CYS A 17 -3.51 9.37 -9.55
N LEU A 18 -4.52 8.59 -9.93
CA LEU A 18 -5.88 8.74 -9.39
C LEU A 18 -5.91 8.55 -7.88
N GLY A 19 -5.19 7.58 -7.33
CA GLY A 19 -5.13 7.40 -5.88
C GLY A 19 -4.38 8.51 -5.13
N VAL A 20 -3.54 9.31 -5.79
CA VAL A 20 -2.95 10.51 -5.14
C VAL A 20 -4.03 11.54 -4.87
N VAL A 21 -5.02 11.63 -5.76
CA VAL A 21 -6.18 12.53 -5.63
C VAL A 21 -7.28 11.90 -4.78
N LEU A 22 -7.51 10.60 -4.92
CA LEU A 22 -8.52 9.82 -4.18
C LEU A 22 -7.87 9.07 -3.01
N PRO A 23 -7.99 9.54 -1.76
CA PRO A 23 -7.33 8.94 -0.58
C PRO A 23 -7.82 7.53 -0.22
N LEU A 24 -8.80 7.00 -0.96
CA LEU A 24 -9.33 5.64 -0.81
C LEU A 24 -8.49 4.57 -1.51
N LEU A 25 -7.75 4.94 -2.56
CA LEU A 25 -7.00 3.98 -3.36
C LEU A 25 -5.55 3.86 -2.84
N PRO A 26 -5.05 2.63 -2.56
CA PRO A 26 -3.67 2.44 -2.18
C PRO A 26 -2.76 2.73 -3.38
N THR A 27 -2.11 3.90 -3.40
CA THR A 27 -1.27 4.37 -4.52
C THR A 27 0.02 3.61 -4.71
N VAL A 28 0.67 3.25 -3.60
CA VAL A 28 1.97 2.55 -3.58
C VAL A 28 1.99 1.26 -4.41
N PRO A 29 1.05 0.31 -4.25
CA PRO A 29 1.07 -0.92 -5.05
C PRO A 29 0.89 -0.65 -6.56
N PHE A 30 0.06 0.32 -6.96
CA PHE A 30 -0.11 0.67 -8.37
C PHE A 30 1.15 1.28 -8.98
N ILE A 31 1.83 2.17 -8.24
CA ILE A 31 3.08 2.77 -8.68
C ILE A 31 4.22 1.73 -8.77
N LEU A 32 4.28 0.79 -7.84
CA LEU A 32 5.24 -0.33 -7.90
C LEU A 32 4.96 -1.26 -9.09
N LEU A 33 3.69 -1.57 -9.34
CA LEU A 33 3.28 -2.35 -10.51
C LEU A 33 3.67 -1.63 -11.81
N ALA A 34 3.44 -0.32 -11.89
CA ALA A 34 3.87 0.50 -13.03
C ALA A 34 5.39 0.44 -13.22
N ALA A 35 6.16 0.56 -12.14
CA ALA A 35 7.62 0.47 -12.18
C ALA A 35 8.10 -0.90 -12.69
N PHE A 36 7.49 -2.00 -12.24
CA PHE A 36 7.80 -3.35 -12.71
C PHE A 36 7.46 -3.55 -14.19
N CYS A 37 6.28 -3.10 -14.61
CA CYS A 37 5.83 -3.15 -15.99
C CYS A 37 6.72 -2.33 -16.93
N PHE A 38 7.17 -1.15 -16.51
CA PHE A 38 8.11 -0.33 -17.28
C PHE A 38 9.52 -0.93 -17.32
N ALA A 39 9.98 -1.58 -16.25
CA ALA A 39 11.27 -2.29 -16.26
C ALA A 39 11.33 -3.38 -17.34
N LYS A 40 10.20 -4.03 -17.66
CA LYS A 40 10.11 -5.06 -18.70
C LYS A 40 9.80 -4.53 -20.12
N SER A 41 9.27 -3.32 -20.24
CA SER A 41 8.85 -2.75 -21.53
C SER A 41 9.78 -1.66 -22.07
N SER A 42 10.26 -0.74 -21.23
CA SER A 42 11.01 0.45 -21.64
C SER A 42 11.90 1.02 -20.53
N ASN A 43 13.22 0.99 -20.75
CA ASN A 43 14.20 1.59 -19.83
C ASN A 43 14.02 3.11 -19.66
N ARG A 44 13.55 3.83 -20.70
CA ARG A 44 13.34 5.28 -20.62
C ARG A 44 12.19 5.65 -19.68
N LEU A 45 11.04 4.97 -19.81
CA LEU A 45 9.88 5.17 -18.94
C LEU A 45 10.17 4.72 -17.50
N HIS A 46 10.88 3.60 -17.34
CA HIS A 46 11.31 3.12 -16.04
C HIS A 46 12.23 4.14 -15.34
N GLY A 47 13.24 4.66 -16.06
CA GLY A 47 14.13 5.69 -15.56
C GLY A 47 13.40 6.97 -15.16
N TRP A 48 12.50 7.46 -16.03
CA TRP A 48 11.68 8.64 -15.75
C TRP A 48 10.85 8.47 -14.46
N LEU A 49 10.19 7.31 -14.30
CA LEU A 49 9.34 7.04 -13.14
C LEU A 49 10.16 6.99 -11.84
N LEU A 50 11.36 6.40 -11.87
CA LEU A 50 12.28 6.34 -10.73
C LEU A 50 12.84 7.71 -10.34
N THR A 51 13.02 8.62 -11.29
CA THR A 51 13.49 9.99 -11.05
C THR A 51 12.38 10.98 -10.71
N HIS A 52 11.11 10.58 -10.84
CA HIS A 52 9.98 11.48 -10.63
C HIS A 52 9.90 11.93 -9.15
N PRO A 53 9.70 13.22 -8.84
CA PRO A 53 9.81 13.75 -7.48
C PRO A 53 8.83 13.10 -6.48
N ILE A 54 7.64 12.72 -6.95
CA ILE A 54 6.60 12.08 -6.14
C ILE A 54 6.71 10.54 -6.19
N PHE A 55 6.52 9.96 -7.38
CA PHE A 55 6.52 8.50 -7.56
C PHE A 55 7.88 7.85 -7.32
N GLY A 56 8.97 8.48 -7.75
CA GLY A 56 10.32 8.00 -7.54
C GLY A 56 10.67 7.92 -6.05
N LYS A 57 10.29 8.96 -5.29
CA LYS A 57 10.42 8.95 -3.83
C LYS A 57 9.61 7.80 -3.21
N MET A 58 8.37 7.59 -3.63
CA MET A 58 7.55 6.47 -3.13
C MET A 58 8.17 5.09 -3.41
N ILE A 59 8.78 4.90 -4.59
CA ILE A 59 9.48 3.65 -4.95
C ILE A 59 10.77 3.49 -4.14
N GLN A 60 11.54 4.56 -3.93
CA GLN A 60 12.76 4.55 -3.13
C GLN A 60 12.46 4.32 -1.66
N ASP A 61 11.46 5.03 -1.12
CA ASP A 61 10.91 4.83 0.21
C ASP A 61 10.56 3.35 0.34
N TRP A 62 9.78 2.76 -0.58
CA TRP A 62 9.44 1.34 -0.52
C TRP A 62 10.67 0.39 -0.56
N ARG A 63 11.66 0.66 -1.41
CA ARG A 63 12.90 -0.15 -1.48
C ARG A 63 13.74 -0.05 -0.21
N GLN A 64 13.75 1.12 0.44
CA GLN A 64 14.43 1.34 1.72
C GLN A 64 13.60 0.81 2.90
N SER A 65 12.27 0.78 2.75
CA SER A 65 11.28 0.44 3.77
C SER A 65 11.10 -1.06 3.98
N GLY A 66 12.20 -1.81 4.14
CA GLY A 66 12.13 -3.06 4.92
C GLY A 66 11.54 -2.84 6.33
N ALA A 67 11.36 -1.58 6.73
CA ALA A 67 10.75 -1.02 7.91
C ALA A 67 9.39 -0.35 7.62
N ILE A 68 8.42 -0.47 8.53
CA ILE A 68 7.11 0.18 8.43
C ILE A 68 7.23 1.57 9.05
N SER A 69 6.93 2.63 8.27
CA SER A 69 7.03 4.01 8.78
C SER A 69 6.15 4.23 10.01
N THR A 70 6.61 5.05 10.95
CA THR A 70 5.88 5.31 12.21
C THR A 70 4.48 5.88 11.97
N LYS A 71 4.31 6.68 10.91
CA LYS A 71 2.99 7.19 10.47
C LYS A 71 2.08 6.06 10.01
N ALA A 72 2.59 5.11 9.22
CA ALA A 72 1.82 3.96 8.75
C ALA A 72 1.39 3.05 9.91
N LYS A 73 2.25 2.82 10.92
CA LYS A 73 1.89 2.09 12.14
C LYS A 73 0.71 2.73 12.87
N LYS A 74 0.76 4.07 13.05
CA LYS A 74 -0.33 4.84 13.68
C LYS A 74 -1.63 4.76 12.87
N MET A 75 -1.56 4.97 11.56
CA MET A 75 -2.74 4.88 10.68
C MET A 75 -3.34 3.47 10.69
N ALA A 76 -2.52 2.42 10.61
CA ALA A 76 -3.00 1.04 10.70
C ALA A 76 -3.69 0.76 12.05
N THR A 77 -3.11 1.25 13.15
CA THR A 77 -3.71 1.10 14.49
C THR A 77 -5.05 1.80 14.59
N ILE A 78 -5.17 3.03 14.08
CA ILE A 78 -6.43 3.80 14.07
C ILE A 78 -7.49 3.08 13.22
N SER A 79 -7.13 2.62 12.02
CA SER A 79 -8.07 1.92 11.13
C SER A 79 -8.56 0.60 11.74
N ILE A 80 -7.65 -0.17 12.36
CA ILE A 80 -8.01 -1.43 13.04
C ILE A 80 -8.96 -1.16 14.21
N ALA A 81 -8.65 -0.15 15.04
CA ALA A 81 -9.51 0.24 16.14
C ALA A 81 -10.90 0.70 15.68
N LEU A 82 -10.96 1.46 14.58
CA LEU A 82 -12.21 1.97 14.02
C LEU A 82 -13.09 0.82 13.48
N VAL A 83 -12.51 -0.11 12.71
CA VAL A 83 -13.26 -1.26 12.19
C VAL A 83 -13.74 -2.17 13.32
N PHE A 84 -12.91 -2.40 14.35
CA PHE A 84 -13.32 -3.17 15.51
C PHE A 84 -14.45 -2.50 16.30
N ALA A 85 -14.39 -1.17 16.49
CA ALA A 85 -15.45 -0.40 17.13
C ALA A 85 -16.77 -0.47 16.35
N ILE A 86 -16.74 -0.38 15.02
CA ILE A 86 -17.93 -0.56 14.18
C ILE A 86 -18.53 -1.97 14.35
N SER A 87 -17.69 -3.02 14.37
CA SER A 87 -18.15 -4.39 14.64
C SER A 87 -18.80 -4.53 16.01
N MET A 88 -18.33 -3.81 17.04
CA MET A 88 -18.98 -3.82 18.36
C MET A 88 -20.35 -3.13 18.32
N ILE A 89 -20.46 -1.97 17.66
CA ILE A 89 -21.72 -1.20 17.58
C ILE A 89 -22.79 -1.96 16.79
N THR A 90 -22.38 -2.69 15.74
CA THR A 90 -23.30 -3.48 14.90
C THR A 90 -23.78 -4.78 15.56
N GLY A 91 -23.30 -5.10 16.77
CA GLY A 91 -23.81 -6.24 17.55
C GLY A 91 -23.50 -7.60 16.93
N VAL A 92 -22.33 -7.73 16.29
CA VAL A 92 -21.91 -8.99 15.65
C VAL A 92 -21.75 -10.09 16.72
N LYS A 93 -22.01 -11.35 16.35
CA LYS A 93 -21.93 -12.50 17.27
C LYS A 93 -20.60 -12.51 18.04
N PRO A 94 -20.60 -12.87 19.34
CA PRO A 94 -19.40 -12.83 20.17
C PRO A 94 -18.26 -13.70 19.62
N LEU A 95 -18.58 -14.86 19.02
CA LEU A 95 -17.60 -15.71 18.35
C LEU A 95 -16.87 -14.99 17.20
N ILE A 96 -17.58 -14.18 16.42
CA ILE A 96 -17.00 -13.46 15.29
C ILE A 96 -16.13 -12.30 15.81
N LEU A 97 -16.57 -11.63 16.88
CA LEU A 97 -15.79 -10.58 17.55
C LEU A 97 -14.48 -11.12 18.14
N THR A 98 -14.48 -12.31 18.76
CA THR A 98 -13.24 -12.89 19.30
C THR A 98 -12.25 -13.29 18.21
N ILE A 99 -12.74 -13.90 17.12
CA ILE A 99 -11.91 -14.23 15.95
C ILE A 99 -11.34 -12.95 15.33
N GLN A 100 -12.19 -11.93 15.14
CA GLN A 100 -11.77 -10.64 14.60
C GLN A 100 -10.71 -9.98 15.49
N ALA A 101 -10.89 -9.97 16.81
CA ALA A 101 -9.92 -9.43 17.76
C ALA A 101 -8.58 -10.18 17.70
N ALA A 102 -8.61 -11.52 17.63
CA ALA A 102 -7.40 -12.33 17.54
C ALA A 102 -6.62 -12.04 16.25
N VAL A 103 -7.29 -12.02 15.10
CA VAL A 103 -6.66 -11.75 13.80
C VAL A 103 -6.09 -10.33 13.75
N LEU A 104 -6.88 -9.32 14.12
CA LEU A 104 -6.45 -7.92 14.12
C LEU A 104 -5.31 -7.68 15.13
N GLY A 105 -5.34 -8.36 16.27
CA GLY A 105 -4.27 -8.36 17.26
C GLY A 105 -2.97 -8.94 16.71
N CYS A 106 -3.01 -10.10 16.06
CA CYS A 106 -1.83 -10.68 15.40
C CYS A 106 -1.25 -9.76 14.33
N VAL A 107 -2.09 -9.10 13.53
CA VAL A 107 -1.65 -8.12 12.52
C VAL A 107 -0.99 -6.91 13.19
N LEU A 108 -1.56 -6.40 14.28
CA LEU A 108 -0.94 -5.30 15.05
C LEU A 108 0.42 -5.70 15.61
N VAL A 109 0.55 -6.88 16.21
CA VAL A 109 1.83 -7.39 16.73
C VAL A 109 2.85 -7.49 15.60
N PHE A 110 2.47 -8.02 14.43
CA PHE A 110 3.35 -8.07 13.27
C PHE A 110 3.78 -6.67 12.80
N ILE A 111 2.85 -5.72 12.72
CA ILE A 111 3.15 -4.34 12.29
C ILE A 111 4.12 -3.66 13.26
N TRP A 112 3.92 -3.87 14.56
CA TRP A 112 4.76 -3.26 15.60
C TRP A 112 6.14 -3.92 15.74
N THR A 113 6.26 -5.22 15.48
CA THR A 113 7.55 -5.95 15.48
C THR A 113 8.45 -5.60 14.31
N ARG A 114 7.93 -5.02 13.22
CA ARG A 114 8.77 -4.52 12.12
C ARG A 114 9.53 -3.26 12.55
N PRO A 115 10.81 -3.10 12.15
CA PRO A 115 11.58 -1.89 12.44
C PRO A 115 10.85 -0.65 11.94
N ALA A 116 10.98 0.46 12.65
CA ALA A 116 10.41 1.75 12.26
C ALA A 116 11.46 2.54 11.46
N ALA A 117 11.04 3.05 10.30
CA ALA A 117 11.77 4.07 9.55
C ALA A 117 11.11 5.45 9.75
#